data_AF-A0A1E8BJ44-F1
#
_entry.id   AF-A0A1E8BJ44-F1
#
_cell.length_a   1.000
_cell.length_b   1.000
_cell.length_c   1.000
_cell.angle_alpha   90.00
_cell.angle_beta   90.00
_cell.angle_gamma   90.00
#
_symmetry.space_group_name_H-M   'P 1'
#
loop_
_entity.id
_entity.type
_entity.pdbx_description
1 polymer ?
#
loop_
_entity_poly.entity_id
_entity_poly.type
_entity_poly.pdbx_seq_one_letter_code
_entity_poly.pdbx_strand_id
1 'polypeptide(L)'
;MQFNIYKVSDSKKLLKITKKRTSFLAKKTGINTFHSNELNHNFYHIVFHIPDEYNVGAKTGGNYINFPFSQYVNSFLFLNSNYFLVELINEGYTNEILDYISKKTNVSFDKLDFESDVIKRLVSTLNGKIKQLEFVDEDGEDQVLEHVKLEKFLQVADNCIIEYVLLNVEDRLISLHNRGVLSVDNSDEDYLIKFTEVIMNALVD
;
A
#
# COMPACT_ATOMS: atom_id res chain seq x y z
N MET A 1 2.14 9.28 -0.43
CA MET A 1 2.05 7.98 -1.13
C MET A 1 0.89 7.16 -0.58
N GLN A 2 0.22 6.36 -1.41
CA GLN A 2 -0.89 5.48 -1.00
C GLN A 2 -0.50 4.01 -1.18
N PHE A 3 -0.97 3.13 -0.32
CA PHE A 3 -0.68 1.70 -0.36
C PHE A 3 -1.94 0.87 -0.17
N ASN A 4 -2.04 -0.21 -0.94
CA ASN A 4 -2.91 -1.33 -0.63
C ASN A 4 -2.13 -2.40 0.14
N ILE A 5 -2.79 -3.04 1.10
CA ILE A 5 -2.23 -4.15 1.86
C ILE A 5 -2.85 -5.46 1.36
N TYR A 6 -1.99 -6.45 1.10
CA TYR A 6 -2.39 -7.78 0.65
C TYR A 6 -1.89 -8.84 1.62
N LYS A 7 -2.75 -9.79 1.95
CA LYS A 7 -2.37 -11.05 2.57
C LYS A 7 -1.88 -11.99 1.47
N VAL A 8 -0.78 -12.67 1.74
CA VAL A 8 -0.08 -13.55 0.81
C VAL A 8 -0.18 -14.98 1.33
N SER A 9 -0.49 -15.94 0.46
CA SER A 9 -0.57 -17.35 0.88
C SER A 9 0.76 -17.93 1.37
N ASP A 10 1.91 -17.42 0.91
CA ASP A 10 3.24 -17.81 1.37
C ASP A 10 4.27 -16.70 1.10
N SER A 11 4.57 -15.88 2.12
CA SER A 11 5.54 -14.78 1.99
C SER A 11 6.96 -15.24 1.67
N LYS A 12 7.38 -16.45 2.07
CA LYS A 12 8.74 -16.93 1.81
C LYS A 12 8.99 -17.14 0.32
N LYS A 13 7.96 -17.48 -0.45
CA LYS A 13 8.06 -17.58 -1.92
C LYS A 13 8.30 -16.23 -2.60
N LEU A 14 7.95 -15.11 -1.95
CA LEU A 14 8.22 -13.77 -2.46
C LEU A 14 9.71 -13.42 -2.45
N LEU A 15 10.58 -14.15 -1.75
CA LEU A 15 12.03 -14.00 -1.92
C LEU A 15 12.53 -14.25 -3.35
N LYS A 16 11.72 -14.87 -4.22
CA LYS A 16 12.06 -15.02 -5.64
C LYS A 16 12.02 -13.69 -6.42
N ILE A 17 11.27 -12.69 -5.95
CA ILE A 17 11.17 -11.36 -6.58
C ILE A 17 12.23 -10.38 -6.09
N THR A 18 12.86 -10.62 -4.93
CA THR A 18 13.97 -9.80 -4.41
C THR A 18 15.30 -10.10 -5.10
N LYS A 19 15.45 -11.29 -5.71
CA LYS A 19 16.68 -11.67 -6.42
C LYS A 19 16.86 -10.84 -7.70
N LYS A 20 17.84 -9.94 -7.66
CA LYS A 20 18.23 -9.06 -8.78
C LYS A 20 18.56 -9.89 -10.04
N ARG A 21 17.83 -9.64 -11.13
CA ARG A 21 18.24 -10.06 -12.49
C ARG A 21 18.24 -8.83 -13.39
N THR A 22 19.16 -7.90 -13.15
CA THR A 22 19.44 -6.82 -14.09
C THR A 22 20.25 -7.38 -15.26
N SER A 23 19.56 -7.85 -16.30
CA SER A 23 20.19 -7.99 -17.62
C SER A 23 20.16 -6.62 -18.30
N PHE A 24 21.33 -6.03 -18.55
CA PHE A 24 21.49 -4.78 -19.30
C PHE A 24 21.15 -4.93 -20.80
N LEU A 25 20.98 -6.16 -21.30
CA LEU A 25 20.81 -6.47 -22.73
C LEU A 25 19.40 -6.96 -23.11
N ALA A 26 18.53 -7.24 -22.14
CA ALA A 26 17.18 -7.67 -22.45
C ALA A 26 16.32 -6.44 -22.82
N LYS A 27 15.77 -6.41 -24.04
CA LYS A 27 14.63 -5.53 -24.35
C LYS A 27 13.54 -5.83 -23.31
N LYS A 28 13.35 -4.94 -22.34
CA LYS A 28 12.42 -5.12 -21.22
C LYS A 28 11.00 -4.84 -21.70
N THR A 29 10.38 -5.78 -22.39
CA THR A 29 8.99 -5.69 -22.86
C THR A 29 7.98 -6.09 -21.77
N GLY A 30 8.32 -5.90 -20.49
CA GLY A 30 7.45 -6.30 -19.39
C GLY A 30 7.97 -5.89 -18.02
N ILE A 31 7.11 -6.13 -17.01
CA ILE A 31 7.37 -5.79 -15.61
C ILE A 31 8.63 -6.49 -15.11
N ASN A 32 9.46 -5.75 -14.39
CA ASN A 32 10.68 -6.28 -13.78
C ASN A 32 10.98 -5.63 -12.43
N THR A 33 11.69 -6.35 -11.57
CA THR A 33 12.25 -5.77 -10.34
C THR A 33 13.39 -4.83 -10.73
N PHE A 34 13.17 -3.52 -10.56
CA PHE A 34 14.19 -2.49 -10.78
C PHE A 34 15.18 -2.44 -9.63
N HIS A 35 14.64 -2.41 -8.41
CA HIS A 35 15.39 -2.34 -7.17
C HIS A 35 14.81 -3.30 -6.13
N SER A 36 15.67 -3.87 -5.30
CA SER A 36 15.27 -4.57 -4.09
C SER A 36 16.36 -4.40 -3.06
N ASN A 37 15.99 -3.93 -1.88
CA ASN A 37 16.89 -3.78 -0.75
C ASN A 37 16.26 -4.39 0.50
N GLU A 38 17.08 -5.03 1.32
CA GLU A 38 16.67 -5.44 2.65
C GLU A 38 16.89 -4.24 3.58
N LEU A 39 15.82 -3.76 4.19
CA LEU A 39 15.85 -2.59 5.08
C LEU A 39 16.15 -3.01 6.53
N ASN A 40 15.52 -4.11 6.94
CA ASN A 40 15.74 -4.75 8.24
C ASN A 40 15.59 -6.27 8.07
N HIS A 41 15.96 -7.08 9.06
CA HIS A 41 15.91 -8.55 8.94
C HIS A 41 14.51 -9.02 8.50
N ASN A 42 14.44 -9.68 7.33
CA ASN A 42 13.19 -10.17 6.72
C ASN A 42 12.22 -9.07 6.22
N PHE A 43 12.66 -7.82 6.13
CA PHE A 43 11.90 -6.68 5.60
C PHE A 43 12.55 -6.11 4.35
N TYR A 44 11.85 -6.18 3.22
CA TYR A 44 12.37 -5.79 1.92
C TYR A 44 11.55 -4.67 1.31
N HIS A 45 12.23 -3.64 0.82
CA HIS A 45 11.68 -2.70 -0.14
C HIS A 45 11.99 -3.15 -1.56
N ILE A 46 10.99 -3.13 -2.41
CA ILE A 46 11.05 -3.60 -3.79
C ILE A 46 10.44 -2.52 -4.67
N VAL A 47 11.15 -2.12 -5.72
CA VAL A 47 10.64 -1.21 -6.73
C VAL A 47 10.46 -1.98 -8.03
N PHE A 48 9.23 -2.04 -8.53
CA PHE A 48 8.91 -2.61 -9.83
C PHE A 48 8.97 -1.53 -10.91
N HIS A 49 9.53 -1.87 -12.06
CA HIS A 49 9.49 -1.05 -13.26
C HIS A 49 8.50 -1.64 -14.26
N ILE A 50 7.50 -0.85 -14.63
CA ILE A 50 6.51 -1.15 -15.67
C ILE A 50 6.82 -0.24 -16.87
N PRO A 51 7.28 -0.78 -18.01
CA PRO A 51 7.31 -0.04 -19.27
C PRO A 51 5.89 0.13 -19.80
N ASP A 52 5.52 1.34 -20.21
CA ASP A 52 4.19 1.67 -20.74
C ASP A 52 4.28 2.75 -21.85
N GLU A 53 3.17 3.05 -22.54
CA GLU A 53 3.12 3.97 -23.67
C GLU A 53 1.89 4.87 -23.62
N TYR A 54 2.09 6.18 -23.80
CA TYR A 54 1.01 7.15 -23.90
C TYR A 54 0.62 7.36 -25.36
N ASN A 55 -0.63 7.04 -25.71
CA ASN A 55 -1.13 7.17 -27.07
C ASN A 55 -1.81 8.53 -27.27
N VAL A 56 -1.16 9.45 -27.99
CA VAL A 56 -1.75 10.75 -28.36
C VAL A 56 -2.32 10.67 -29.77
N GLY A 57 -3.63 10.88 -29.91
CA GLY A 57 -4.29 11.03 -31.21
C GLY A 57 -4.37 12.51 -31.63
N ALA A 58 -3.91 12.84 -32.83
CA ALA A 58 -4.20 14.13 -33.44
C ALA A 58 -5.57 14.10 -34.13
N LYS A 59 -6.49 14.98 -33.73
CA LYS A 59 -7.89 15.08 -34.24
C LYS A 59 -8.01 15.18 -35.78
N THR A 60 -6.94 15.55 -36.48
CA THR A 60 -6.97 15.91 -37.90
C THR A 60 -6.31 14.91 -38.85
N GLY A 61 -5.77 13.76 -38.39
CA GLY A 61 -5.01 12.88 -39.29
C GLY A 61 -5.01 11.38 -39.01
N GLY A 62 -5.68 10.88 -37.98
CA GLY A 62 -5.75 9.43 -37.69
C GLY A 62 -4.43 8.77 -37.28
N ASN A 63 -3.32 9.52 -37.22
CA ASN A 63 -2.04 9.03 -36.74
C ASN A 63 -1.99 9.11 -35.21
N TYR A 64 -1.74 7.96 -34.58
CA TYR A 64 -1.41 7.85 -33.17
C TYR A 64 0.10 7.99 -33.00
N ILE A 65 0.52 8.81 -32.05
CA ILE A 65 1.92 8.89 -31.61
C ILE A 65 2.01 8.20 -30.25
N ASN A 66 2.82 7.14 -30.19
CA ASN A 66 3.10 6.43 -28.94
C ASN A 66 4.33 7.08 -28.28
N PHE A 67 4.14 7.62 -27.08
CA PHE A 67 5.24 8.15 -26.26
C PHE A 67 5.57 7.12 -25.17
N PRO A 68 6.76 6.49 -25.19
CA PRO A 68 7.14 5.56 -24.14
C PRO A 68 7.30 6.29 -22.80
N PHE A 69 6.78 5.69 -21.74
CA PHE A 69 7.02 6.11 -20.36
C PHE A 69 7.29 4.92 -19.46
N SER A 70 7.76 5.19 -18.24
CA SER A 70 8.07 4.17 -17.25
C SER A 70 7.37 4.50 -15.96
N GLN A 71 6.72 3.51 -15.36
CA GLN A 71 6.19 3.61 -14.01
C GLN A 71 7.05 2.82 -13.04
N TYR A 72 7.28 3.41 -11.88
CA TYR A 72 7.98 2.79 -10.77
C TYR A 72 7.02 2.65 -9.61
N VAL A 73 6.76 1.42 -9.19
CA VAL A 73 5.81 1.13 -8.12
C VAL A 73 6.57 0.61 -6.91
N ASN A 74 6.44 1.31 -5.79
CA ASN A 74 7.01 0.90 -4.52
C ASN A 74 6.23 -0.25 -3.92
N SER A 75 6.93 -1.18 -3.29
CA SER A 75 6.32 -2.31 -2.60
C SER A 75 7.16 -2.72 -1.41
N PHE A 76 6.50 -3.24 -0.37
CA PHE A 76 7.16 -3.68 0.85
C PHE A 76 6.73 -5.09 1.20
N LEU A 77 7.72 -5.92 1.53
CA LEU A 77 7.55 -7.33 1.84
C LEU A 77 8.10 -7.61 3.24
N PHE A 78 7.30 -8.25 4.08
CA PHE A 78 7.74 -8.74 5.38
C PHE A 78 7.56 -10.25 5.45
N LEU A 79 8.68 -10.99 5.53
CA LEU A 79 8.63 -12.46 5.49
C LEU A 79 8.08 -13.08 6.78
N ASN A 80 7.96 -12.30 7.86
CA ASN A 80 7.44 -12.79 9.14
C ASN A 80 5.91 -12.65 9.26
N SER A 81 5.23 -11.90 8.38
CA SER A 81 3.81 -11.52 8.58
C SER A 81 2.84 -11.97 7.50
N ASN A 82 3.29 -12.62 6.42
CA ASN A 82 2.45 -12.94 5.26
C ASN A 82 1.72 -11.73 4.65
N TYR A 83 2.16 -10.50 4.93
CA TYR A 83 1.62 -9.30 4.31
C TYR A 83 2.57 -8.74 3.25
N PHE A 84 1.99 -8.06 2.28
CA PHE A 84 2.69 -7.39 1.20
C PHE A 84 1.99 -6.06 0.88
N LEU A 85 2.73 -4.96 0.86
CA LEU A 85 2.22 -3.65 0.50
C LEU A 85 2.61 -3.33 -0.92
N VAL A 86 1.67 -2.77 -1.68
CA VAL A 86 1.91 -2.25 -3.02
C VAL A 86 1.40 -0.83 -3.09
N GLU A 87 2.24 0.07 -3.60
CA GLU A 87 1.86 1.45 -3.85
C GLU A 87 0.68 1.50 -4.83
N LEU A 88 -0.36 2.22 -4.43
CA LEU A 88 -1.55 2.45 -5.23
C LEU A 88 -1.34 3.69 -6.12
N ILE A 89 -0.81 3.48 -7.32
CA ILE A 89 -0.80 4.50 -8.38
C ILE A 89 -2.15 4.51 -9.10
N ASN A 90 -2.56 3.33 -9.55
CA ASN A 90 -3.92 3.02 -10.00
C ASN A 90 -4.15 1.49 -9.86
N GLU A 91 -5.40 1.06 -9.98
CA GLU A 91 -5.75 -0.35 -9.83
C GLU A 91 -5.15 -1.23 -10.94
N GLY A 92 -5.03 -0.72 -12.16
CA GLY A 92 -4.46 -1.43 -13.31
C GLY A 92 -3.01 -1.87 -13.07
N TYR A 93 -2.13 -0.93 -12.74
CA TYR A 93 -0.72 -1.24 -12.44
C TYR A 93 -0.57 -2.12 -11.21
N THR A 94 -1.40 -1.91 -10.20
CA THR A 94 -1.39 -2.75 -8.99
C THR A 94 -1.71 -4.21 -9.37
N ASN A 95 -2.77 -4.44 -10.14
CA ASN A 95 -3.17 -5.76 -10.60
C ASN A 95 -2.10 -6.41 -11.49
N GLU A 96 -1.51 -5.65 -12.41
CA GLU A 96 -0.42 -6.14 -13.27
C GLU A 96 0.81 -6.62 -12.46
N ILE A 97 1.17 -5.89 -11.40
CA ILE A 97 2.25 -6.29 -10.49
C ILE A 97 1.89 -7.57 -9.75
N LEU A 98 0.70 -7.66 -9.16
CA LEU A 98 0.27 -8.85 -8.43
C LEU A 98 0.24 -10.07 -9.35
N ASP A 99 -0.22 -9.92 -10.58
CA ASP A 99 -0.20 -10.97 -11.60
C ASP A 99 1.21 -11.41 -11.97
N TYR A 100 2.11 -10.45 -12.17
CA TYR A 100 3.52 -10.73 -12.45
C TYR A 100 4.16 -11.54 -11.31
N ILE A 101 3.93 -11.11 -10.06
CA ILE A 101 4.48 -11.79 -8.88
C ILE A 101 3.86 -13.18 -8.73
N SER A 102 2.54 -13.30 -8.89
CA SER A 102 1.81 -14.58 -8.80
C SER A 102 2.35 -15.59 -9.81
N LYS A 103 2.51 -15.20 -11.08
CA LYS A 103 3.07 -16.06 -12.14
C LYS A 103 4.51 -16.50 -11.84
N LYS A 104 5.32 -15.62 -11.25
CA LYS A 104 6.74 -15.89 -10.97
C LYS A 104 6.95 -16.72 -9.71
N THR A 105 6.06 -16.61 -8.73
CA THR A 105 6.27 -17.18 -7.39
C THR A 105 5.31 -18.30 -7.04
N ASN A 106 4.18 -18.39 -7.74
CA ASN A 106 3.04 -19.28 -7.47
C ASN A 106 2.46 -19.03 -6.08
N VAL A 107 2.19 -17.76 -5.78
CA VAL A 107 1.45 -17.29 -4.60
C VAL A 107 0.15 -16.63 -5.07
N SER A 108 -0.77 -16.48 -4.12
CA SER A 108 -2.02 -15.72 -4.28
C SER A 108 -2.00 -14.52 -3.34
N PHE A 109 -2.75 -13.49 -3.72
CA PHE A 109 -2.91 -12.26 -2.96
C PHE A 109 -4.39 -12.05 -2.68
N ASP A 110 -4.71 -11.80 -1.41
CA ASP A 110 -6.04 -11.40 -0.97
C ASP A 110 -5.93 -9.99 -0.41
N LYS A 111 -6.69 -9.04 -0.98
CA LYS A 111 -6.68 -7.66 -0.49
C LYS A 111 -7.24 -7.65 0.94
N LEU A 112 -6.54 -6.99 1.85
CA LEU A 112 -6.99 -6.83 3.22
C LEU A 112 -7.92 -5.63 3.31
N ASP A 113 -9.19 -5.84 3.64
CA ASP A 113 -10.07 -4.76 4.09
C ASP A 113 -9.79 -4.47 5.57
N PHE A 114 -9.81 -3.19 5.94
CA PHE A 114 -9.59 -2.76 7.32
C PHE A 114 -10.92 -2.74 8.06
N GLU A 115 -11.23 -3.87 8.70
CA GLU A 115 -12.29 -3.92 9.70
C GLU A 115 -11.95 -3.02 10.89
N SER A 116 -12.98 -2.62 11.67
CA SER A 116 -12.83 -1.72 12.82
C SER A 116 -11.74 -2.19 13.80
N ASP A 117 -11.59 -3.51 14.01
CA ASP A 117 -10.53 -4.07 14.86
C ASP A 117 -9.12 -3.84 14.32
N VAL A 118 -8.93 -3.96 13.01
CA VAL A 118 -7.63 -3.67 12.35
C VAL A 118 -7.31 -2.18 12.51
N ILE A 119 -8.28 -1.31 12.22
CA ILE A 119 -8.10 0.14 12.36
C ILE A 119 -7.79 0.50 13.82
N LYS A 120 -8.49 -0.11 14.78
CA LYS A 120 -8.26 0.08 16.20
C LYS A 120 -6.83 -0.28 16.61
N ARG A 121 -6.32 -1.43 16.15
CA ARG A 121 -4.92 -1.84 16.40
C ARG A 121 -3.93 -0.88 15.77
N LEU A 122 -4.15 -0.47 14.51
CA LEU A 122 -3.28 0.48 13.80
C LEU A 122 -3.23 1.83 14.51
N VAL A 123 -4.39 2.43 14.84
CA VAL A 123 -4.48 3.72 15.54
C VAL A 123 -3.79 3.66 16.90
N SER A 124 -4.02 2.57 17.65
CA SER A 124 -3.41 2.38 18.98
C SER A 124 -1.88 2.23 18.90
N THR A 125 -1.37 1.56 17.86
CA THR A 125 0.06 1.32 17.68
C THR A 125 0.80 2.58 17.19
N LEU A 126 0.19 3.33 16.27
CA LEU A 126 0.76 4.55 15.72
C LEU A 126 0.85 5.69 16.74
N ASN A 127 0.02 5.67 17.78
CA ASN A 127 0.02 6.63 18.88
C ASN A 127 0.00 8.11 18.41
N GLY A 128 -0.79 8.39 17.36
CA GLY A 128 -0.95 9.72 16.78
C GLY A 128 -2.13 10.50 17.35
N LYS A 129 -2.17 11.81 17.06
CA LYS A 129 -3.35 12.65 17.31
C LYS A 129 -4.38 12.39 16.22
N ILE A 130 -5.57 11.92 16.58
CA ILE A 130 -6.67 11.73 15.63
C ILE A 130 -7.24 13.10 15.26
N LYS A 131 -7.05 13.49 14.00
CA LYS A 131 -7.51 14.76 13.45
C LYS A 131 -8.93 14.68 12.94
N GLN A 132 -9.29 13.55 12.32
CA GLN A 132 -10.61 13.32 11.75
C GLN A 132 -10.95 11.84 11.84
N LEU A 133 -12.22 11.54 12.09
CA LEU A 133 -12.80 10.21 12.15
C LEU A 133 -14.12 10.25 11.39
N GLU A 134 -14.28 9.37 10.39
CA GLU A 134 -15.52 9.16 9.65
C GLU A 134 -16.00 7.74 9.91
N PHE A 135 -17.27 7.58 10.21
CA PHE A 135 -17.88 6.30 10.55
C PHE A 135 -19.37 6.28 10.24
N VAL A 136 -19.91 5.08 10.08
CA VAL A 136 -21.35 4.83 9.98
C VAL A 136 -21.86 4.41 11.35
N ASP A 137 -22.84 5.12 11.89
CA ASP A 137 -23.44 4.82 13.18
C ASP A 137 -24.46 3.65 13.14
N GLU A 138 -25.07 3.33 14.27
CA GLU A 138 -26.03 2.23 14.40
C GLU A 138 -27.30 2.43 13.56
N ASP A 139 -27.65 3.69 13.25
CA ASP A 139 -28.81 4.05 12.43
C ASP A 139 -28.47 4.06 10.93
N GLY A 140 -27.20 3.83 10.58
CA GLY A 140 -26.71 3.81 9.21
C GLY A 140 -26.39 5.20 8.65
N GLU A 141 -26.26 6.22 9.51
CA GLU A 141 -25.94 7.58 9.10
C GLU A 141 -24.43 7.83 9.13
N ASP A 142 -23.94 8.57 8.13
CA ASP A 142 -22.55 8.99 8.03
C ASP A 142 -22.26 10.10 9.05
N GLN A 143 -21.27 9.86 9.90
CA GLN A 143 -20.84 10.79 10.95
C GLN A 143 -19.39 11.21 10.73
N VAL A 144 -19.10 12.49 11.02
CA VAL A 144 -17.73 13.04 10.96
C VAL A 144 -17.40 13.73 12.27
N LEU A 145 -16.29 13.34 12.88
CA LEU A 145 -15.76 13.96 14.10
C LEU A 145 -14.36 14.49 13.87
N GLU A 146 -14.11 15.70 14.34
CA GLU A 146 -12.79 16.35 14.31
C GLU A 146 -12.12 16.30 15.68
N HIS A 147 -10.78 16.25 15.70
CA HIS A 147 -9.94 16.32 16.91
C HIS A 147 -10.34 15.32 18.01
N VAL A 148 -10.47 14.05 17.63
CA VAL A 148 -10.98 12.98 18.49
C VAL A 148 -9.91 12.51 19.49
N LYS A 149 -10.29 12.33 20.75
CA LYS A 149 -9.43 11.68 21.76
C LYS A 149 -9.46 10.16 21.57
N LEU A 150 -8.36 9.49 21.89
CA LEU A 150 -8.24 8.02 21.76
C LEU A 150 -9.40 7.28 22.46
N GLU A 151 -9.76 7.69 23.68
CA GLU A 151 -10.87 7.10 24.44
C GLU A 151 -12.20 7.12 23.66
N LYS A 152 -12.52 8.26 23.03
CA LYS A 152 -13.74 8.42 22.24
C LYS A 152 -13.65 7.61 20.94
N PHE A 153 -12.49 7.58 20.31
CA PHE A 153 -12.26 6.72 19.14
C PHE A 153 -12.50 5.25 19.46
N LEU A 154 -11.95 4.74 20.57
CA LEU A 154 -12.14 3.34 20.96
C LEU A 154 -13.62 3.02 21.17
N GLN A 155 -14.39 3.92 21.81
CA GLN A 155 -15.83 3.76 21.97
C GLN A 155 -16.58 3.69 20.63
N VAL A 156 -16.20 4.51 19.65
CA VAL A 156 -16.81 4.49 18.32
C VAL A 156 -16.42 3.21 17.57
N ALA A 157 -15.13 2.86 17.58
CA ALA A 157 -14.63 1.66 16.90
C ALA A 157 -15.23 0.35 17.43
N ASP A 158 -15.67 0.32 18.69
CA ASP A 158 -16.32 -0.85 19.29
C ASP A 158 -17.79 -1.05 18.87
N ASN A 159 -18.47 0.00 18.37
CA ASN A 159 -19.92 -0.04 18.09
C ASN A 159 -20.28 0.35 16.65
N CYS A 160 -19.35 0.95 15.90
CA CYS A 160 -19.60 1.54 14.59
C CYS A 160 -18.63 1.01 13.53
N ILE A 161 -19.02 1.17 12.25
CA ILE A 161 -18.14 0.86 11.12
C ILE A 161 -17.28 2.10 10.87
N ILE A 162 -15.97 1.97 11.11
CA ILE A 162 -15.04 3.06 10.80
C ILE A 162 -14.78 3.07 9.30
N GLU A 163 -15.00 4.20 8.64
CA GLU A 163 -14.73 4.36 7.22
C GLU A 163 -13.35 4.96 6.97
N TYR A 164 -13.00 5.97 7.77
CA TYR A 164 -11.78 6.74 7.59
C TYR A 164 -11.23 7.29 8.91
N VAL A 165 -9.91 7.28 9.04
CA VAL A 165 -9.20 7.95 10.15
C VAL A 165 -8.03 8.75 9.59
N LEU A 166 -7.94 10.03 9.97
CA LEU A 166 -6.77 10.87 9.76
C LEU A 166 -6.01 11.05 11.07
N LEU A 167 -4.74 10.68 11.07
CA LEU A 167 -3.82 10.78 12.19
C LEU A 167 -2.72 11.79 11.88
N ASN A 168 -2.28 12.51 12.90
CA ASN A 168 -0.99 13.18 12.90
C ASN A 168 -0.03 12.42 13.84
N VAL A 169 1.00 11.81 13.28
CA VAL A 169 2.05 11.04 13.97
C VAL A 169 3.39 11.70 13.64
N GLU A 170 4.18 12.08 14.65
CA GLU A 170 5.50 12.71 14.44
C GLU A 170 5.47 13.90 13.45
N ASP A 171 4.42 14.74 13.52
CA ASP A 171 4.16 15.88 12.63
C ASP A 171 3.89 15.53 11.15
N ARG A 172 3.59 14.26 10.87
CA ARG A 172 3.20 13.75 9.55
C ARG A 172 1.76 13.26 9.54
N LEU A 173 1.07 13.48 8.42
CA LEU A 173 -0.29 13.00 8.23
C LEU A 173 -0.29 11.57 7.70
N ILE A 174 -1.11 10.73 8.32
CA ILE A 174 -1.41 9.37 7.89
C ILE A 174 -2.92 9.24 7.82
N SER A 175 -3.42 8.62 6.76
CA SER A 175 -4.82 8.22 6.70
C SER A 175 -5.00 6.72 6.51
N LEU A 176 -6.05 6.20 7.14
CA LEU A 176 -6.49 4.82 7.05
C LEU A 176 -7.90 4.82 6.50
N HIS A 177 -8.17 4.03 5.47
CA HIS A 177 -9.49 3.84 4.88
C HIS A 177 -9.89 2.37 4.98
N ASN A 178 -11.16 2.10 5.31
CA ASN A 178 -11.69 0.74 5.47
C ASN A 178 -11.48 -0.20 4.26
N ARG A 179 -11.29 0.33 3.05
CA ARG A 179 -10.96 -0.43 1.83
C ARG A 179 -9.52 -0.92 1.75
N GLY A 180 -8.80 -0.96 2.87
CA GLY A 180 -7.41 -1.38 2.94
C GLY A 180 -6.41 -0.40 2.35
N VAL A 181 -6.81 0.87 2.20
CA VAL A 181 -5.95 1.92 1.65
C VAL A 181 -5.33 2.70 2.79
N LEU A 182 -4.01 2.79 2.76
CA LEU A 182 -3.23 3.56 3.69
C LEU A 182 -2.52 4.68 2.94
N SER A 183 -2.62 5.92 3.43
CA SER A 183 -1.88 7.05 2.87
C SER A 183 -0.89 7.59 3.88
N VAL A 184 0.32 7.88 3.43
CA VAL A 184 1.41 8.40 4.27
C VAL A 184 2.22 9.46 3.51
N ASP A 185 2.71 10.46 4.23
CA ASP A 185 3.70 11.41 3.72
C ASP A 185 4.98 10.69 3.30
N ASN A 186 5.43 10.93 2.06
CA ASN A 186 6.62 10.32 1.46
C ASN A 186 7.71 11.35 1.11
N SER A 187 7.66 12.54 1.73
CA SER A 187 8.73 13.54 1.58
C SER A 187 10.04 13.13 2.26
N ASP A 188 9.98 12.13 3.15
CA ASP A 188 11.13 11.55 3.86
C ASP A 188 11.08 10.02 3.74
N GLU A 189 12.12 9.44 3.14
CA GLU A 189 12.23 8.00 2.88
C GLU A 189 12.41 7.19 4.19
N ASP A 190 13.18 7.73 5.15
CA ASP A 190 13.41 7.07 6.44
C ASP A 190 12.11 7.00 7.23
N TYR A 191 11.31 8.07 7.17
CA TYR A 191 9.97 8.09 7.77
C TYR A 191 9.06 7.05 7.12
N LEU A 192 9.01 6.98 5.79
CA LEU A 192 8.19 5.99 5.07
C LEU A 192 8.56 4.56 5.49
N ILE A 193 9.85 4.25 5.55
CA ILE A 193 10.37 2.93 5.94
C ILE A 193 9.95 2.57 7.37
N LYS A 194 10.26 3.46 8.33
CA LYS A 194 9.91 3.26 9.75
C LYS A 194 8.41 3.08 9.92
N PHE A 195 7.63 3.90 9.23
CA PHE A 195 6.18 3.84 9.29
C PHE A 195 5.64 2.52 8.71
N THR A 196 6.11 2.09 7.54
CA THR A 196 5.68 0.82 6.95
C THR A 196 6.02 -0.37 7.86
N GLU A 197 7.17 -0.35 8.52
CA GLU A 197 7.54 -1.37 9.52
C GLU A 197 6.55 -1.38 10.70
N VAL A 198 6.20 -0.21 11.25
CA VAL A 198 5.22 -0.10 12.36
C VAL A 198 3.85 -0.64 11.96
N ILE A 199 3.35 -0.27 10.78
CA ILE A 199 2.06 -0.78 10.26
C ILE A 199 2.11 -2.29 10.12
N MET A 200 3.18 -2.82 9.53
CA MET A 200 3.30 -4.26 9.29
C MET A 200 3.35 -5.06 10.58
N ASN A 201 4.03 -4.55 11.59
CA ASN A 201 4.05 -5.16 12.91
C ASN A 201 2.69 -5.09 13.61
N ALA A 202 1.94 -3.99 13.46
CA ALA A 202 0.60 -3.86 14.02
C ALA A 202 -0.45 -4.80 13.38
N LEU A 203 -0.16 -5.33 12.19
CA LEU A 203 -1.00 -6.32 11.51
C LEU A 203 -0.69 -7.76 11.91
N VAL A 204 0.47 -8.03 12.52
CA VAL A 204 0.83 -9.34 13.06
C VAL A 204 0.29 -9.44 14.48
N ASP A 205 -0.60 -10.39 14.72
CA ASP A 205 -1.04 -10.75 16.08
C ASP A 205 0.12 -11.21 16.96
#